data_AF-A0A5M9JR53-F1
#
_entry.id   AF-A0A5M9JR53-F1
#
_cell.length_a   1.000
_cell.length_b   1.000
_cell.length_c   1.000
_cell.angle_alpha   90.00
_cell.angle_beta   90.00
_cell.angle_gamma   90.00
#
_symmetry.space_group_name_H-M   'P 1'
#
loop_
_entity.id
_entity.type
_entity.pdbx_description
1 polymer ?
#
loop_
_entity_poly.entity_id
_entity_poly.type
_entity_poly.pdbx_seq_one_letter_code
_entity_poly.pdbx_strand_id
1 'polypeptide(L)'
;MSLAPSSQQQNRGKKKEEESDSFMRLPDKEIAGCISDIGVPFTAADLLKPNPLQIQMIFEWFAELLTNTTRDTVDPAMRAASEDICEDYPDIVPAETRNLMGFYVSLRKLLFECGITDFSFQDLYKPTHDRLVKIFSYIINFVRFRESQTQVIDEHFNKAETTKVRIETLYMENQEMESRLDELKRNRKAMEVHIAEKVKRNEELKRRLLELRQSQDRMARRFEGLTKKKKEMTAILEEKTAATIELRQESSKLQPYVSQSPAALQASLTELSNALNADKSQIDAFDRRARALQTSTDTFTVVYADVVSCTKLLDEISIELAKEEDENIKVARQQDALGERTNNVREVERTRPYYIGNYPNGLSEQKN
;
A
#
# COMPACT_ATOMS: atom_id res chain seq x y z
N MET A 1 105.54 -15.09 -70.83
CA MET A 1 105.89 -16.14 -69.85
C MET A 1 106.05 -15.50 -68.49
N SER A 2 105.15 -15.75 -67.53
CA SER A 2 105.49 -15.55 -66.11
C SER A 2 104.86 -16.68 -65.29
N LEU A 3 105.74 -17.41 -64.61
CA LEU A 3 105.44 -18.48 -63.67
C LEU A 3 105.04 -17.89 -62.31
N ALA A 4 104.22 -18.64 -61.57
CA ALA A 4 103.42 -18.29 -60.38
C ALA A 4 104.19 -17.79 -59.13
N PRO A 5 103.45 -17.44 -58.05
CA PRO A 5 103.47 -18.37 -56.90
C PRO A 5 102.09 -18.52 -56.22
N SER A 6 101.35 -19.57 -56.55
CA SER A 6 100.10 -20.01 -55.88
C SER A 6 100.34 -21.01 -54.73
N SER A 7 101.59 -21.41 -54.47
CA SER A 7 101.96 -22.45 -53.51
C SER A 7 101.98 -22.01 -52.04
N GLN A 8 102.11 -20.71 -51.76
CA GLN A 8 102.34 -20.23 -50.39
C GLN A 8 101.07 -20.16 -49.53
N GLN A 9 99.90 -19.96 -50.15
CA GLN A 9 98.61 -19.86 -49.45
C GLN A 9 98.02 -21.25 -49.13
N GLN A 10 98.28 -22.23 -50.00
CA GLN A 10 97.87 -23.64 -49.80
C GLN A 10 98.66 -24.32 -48.67
N ASN A 11 99.93 -23.93 -48.47
CA ASN A 11 100.78 -24.47 -47.41
C ASN A 11 100.36 -24.01 -46.00
N ARG A 12 99.72 -22.85 -45.88
CA ARG A 12 99.31 -22.27 -44.59
C ARG A 12 98.01 -22.88 -44.05
N GLY A 13 97.10 -23.30 -44.95
CA GLY A 13 95.90 -24.08 -44.61
C GLY A 13 96.26 -25.50 -44.16
N LYS A 14 97.11 -26.20 -44.91
CA LYS A 14 97.61 -27.54 -44.56
C LYS A 14 98.30 -27.56 -43.19
N LYS A 15 99.15 -26.57 -42.89
CA LYS A 15 99.85 -26.49 -41.61
C LYS A 15 98.90 -26.30 -40.41
N LYS A 16 97.79 -25.55 -40.60
CA LYS A 16 96.78 -25.34 -39.56
C LYS A 16 95.92 -26.59 -39.32
N GLU A 17 95.59 -27.32 -40.39
CA GLU A 17 94.89 -28.61 -40.33
C GLU A 17 95.76 -29.68 -39.65
N GLU A 18 97.06 -29.73 -39.93
CA GLU A 18 98.02 -30.64 -39.29
C GLU A 18 98.20 -30.33 -37.79
N GLU A 19 98.23 -29.05 -37.39
CA GLU A 19 98.28 -28.64 -35.98
C GLU A 19 96.99 -29.01 -35.21
N SER A 20 95.81 -28.81 -35.82
CA SER A 20 94.54 -29.25 -35.22
C SER A 20 94.40 -30.77 -35.17
N ASP A 21 94.86 -31.48 -36.20
CA ASP A 21 94.87 -32.94 -36.25
C ASP A 21 95.76 -33.52 -35.15
N SER A 22 96.92 -32.91 -34.90
CA SER A 22 97.83 -33.37 -33.85
C SER A 22 97.25 -33.15 -32.44
N PHE A 23 96.44 -32.12 -32.23
CA PHE A 23 95.80 -31.85 -30.94
C PHE A 23 94.62 -32.80 -30.68
N MET A 24 93.90 -33.18 -31.74
CA MET A 24 92.71 -34.04 -31.62
C MET A 24 93.03 -35.54 -31.54
N ARG A 25 94.24 -35.98 -31.92
CA ARG A 25 94.61 -37.40 -31.89
C ARG A 25 94.82 -37.93 -30.46
N LEU A 26 94.17 -39.04 -30.16
CA LEU A 26 94.28 -39.74 -28.88
C LEU A 26 95.30 -40.89 -28.97
N PRO A 27 95.89 -41.31 -27.83
CA PRO A 27 96.75 -42.48 -27.80
C PRO A 27 95.97 -43.77 -28.11
N ASP A 28 96.59 -44.72 -28.80
CA ASP A 28 95.99 -46.01 -29.17
C ASP A 28 95.33 -46.76 -28.01
N LYS A 29 95.93 -46.67 -26.80
CA LYS A 29 95.38 -47.29 -25.58
C LYS A 29 94.08 -46.62 -25.12
N GLU A 30 93.97 -45.30 -25.25
CA GLU A 30 92.75 -44.58 -24.89
C GLU A 30 91.64 -44.85 -25.90
N ILE A 31 91.98 -44.87 -27.20
CA ILE A 31 91.04 -45.23 -28.26
C ILE A 31 90.49 -46.64 -28.01
N ALA A 32 91.37 -47.60 -27.72
CA ALA A 32 90.98 -48.97 -27.43
C ALA A 32 90.11 -49.09 -26.17
N GLY A 33 90.45 -48.34 -25.11
CA GLY A 33 89.64 -48.27 -23.89
C GLY A 33 88.24 -47.73 -24.16
N CYS A 34 88.12 -46.57 -24.80
CA CYS A 34 86.82 -45.96 -25.09
C CYS A 34 85.94 -46.82 -26.01
N ILE A 35 86.51 -47.50 -27.01
CA ILE A 35 85.74 -48.43 -27.86
C ILE A 35 85.27 -49.66 -27.06
N SER A 36 86.11 -50.15 -26.14
CA SER A 36 85.73 -51.23 -25.23
C SER A 36 84.62 -50.83 -24.25
N ASP A 37 84.66 -49.60 -23.75
CA ASP A 37 83.63 -49.05 -22.86
C ASP A 37 82.27 -48.92 -23.55
N ILE A 38 82.26 -48.73 -24.87
CA ILE A 38 81.03 -48.71 -25.70
C ILE A 38 80.45 -50.12 -25.90
N GLY A 39 81.16 -51.18 -25.51
CA GLY A 39 80.68 -52.56 -25.51
C GLY A 39 81.27 -53.45 -26.61
N VAL A 40 82.23 -52.95 -27.39
CA VAL A 40 82.94 -53.74 -28.40
C VAL A 40 84.34 -54.11 -27.87
N PRO A 41 84.66 -55.39 -27.63
CA PRO A 41 86.00 -55.77 -27.17
C PRO A 41 87.04 -55.39 -28.24
N PHE A 42 87.88 -54.41 -27.91
CA PHE A 42 88.85 -53.84 -28.84
C PHE A 42 90.15 -53.47 -28.13
N THR A 43 91.27 -53.95 -28.65
CA THR A 43 92.60 -53.73 -28.04
C THR A 43 93.47 -52.82 -28.92
N ALA A 44 94.52 -52.24 -28.31
CA ALA A 44 95.49 -51.44 -29.07
C ALA A 44 96.21 -52.26 -30.17
N ALA A 45 96.31 -53.58 -30.01
CA ALA A 45 96.86 -54.46 -31.04
C ALA A 45 95.92 -54.59 -32.26
N ASP A 46 94.61 -54.61 -32.01
CA ASP A 46 93.59 -54.63 -33.07
C ASP A 46 93.59 -53.32 -33.85
N LEU A 47 93.90 -52.19 -33.20
CA LEU A 47 94.06 -50.91 -33.88
C LEU A 47 95.30 -50.89 -34.80
N LEU A 48 96.42 -51.49 -34.37
CA LEU A 48 97.65 -51.59 -35.18
C LEU A 48 97.49 -52.52 -36.38
N LYS A 49 96.68 -53.58 -36.25
CA LYS A 49 96.35 -54.53 -37.31
C LYS A 49 94.84 -54.66 -37.46
N PRO A 50 94.18 -53.65 -38.07
CA PRO A 50 92.73 -53.57 -38.09
C PRO A 50 92.11 -54.67 -38.93
N ASN A 51 91.18 -55.42 -38.32
CA ASN A 51 90.33 -56.37 -39.01
C ASN A 51 89.13 -55.63 -39.62
N PRO A 52 88.94 -55.63 -40.95
CA PRO A 52 87.84 -54.93 -41.61
C PRO A 52 86.46 -55.24 -41.03
N LEU A 53 86.19 -56.49 -40.65
CA LEU A 53 84.90 -56.90 -40.10
C LEU A 53 84.64 -56.29 -38.72
N GLN A 54 85.68 -56.27 -37.86
CA GLN A 54 85.59 -55.68 -36.52
C GLN A 54 85.43 -54.17 -36.61
N ILE A 55 86.11 -53.51 -37.55
CA ILE A 55 86.00 -52.06 -37.78
C ILE A 55 84.61 -51.68 -38.28
N GLN A 56 84.02 -52.46 -39.20
CA GLN A 56 82.64 -52.24 -39.66
C GLN A 56 81.65 -52.34 -38.50
N MET A 57 81.80 -53.35 -37.64
CA MET A 57 80.97 -53.51 -36.45
C MET A 57 81.11 -52.30 -35.51
N ILE A 58 82.33 -51.82 -35.26
CA ILE A 58 82.56 -50.62 -34.43
C ILE A 58 81.88 -49.39 -35.02
N PHE A 59 81.98 -49.17 -36.33
CA PHE A 59 81.29 -48.06 -36.98
C PHE A 59 79.76 -48.20 -36.90
N GLU A 60 79.24 -49.42 -37.00
CA GLU A 60 77.82 -49.70 -36.85
C GLU A 60 77.32 -49.29 -35.47
N TRP A 61 78.05 -49.68 -34.42
CA TRP A 61 77.78 -49.26 -33.04
C TRP A 61 77.81 -47.75 -32.87
N PHE A 62 78.78 -47.05 -33.47
CA PHE A 62 78.83 -45.58 -33.40
C PHE A 62 77.64 -44.91 -34.07
N ALA A 63 77.19 -45.41 -35.22
CA ALA A 63 76.02 -44.87 -35.90
C ALA A 63 74.73 -45.16 -35.12
N GLU A 64 74.60 -46.33 -34.52
CA GLU A 64 73.48 -46.65 -33.65
C GLU A 64 73.45 -45.73 -32.42
N LEU A 65 74.59 -45.57 -31.73
CA LEU A 65 74.68 -44.75 -30.53
C LEU A 65 74.47 -43.24 -30.78
N LEU A 66 74.98 -42.72 -31.89
CA LEU A 66 75.00 -41.28 -32.17
C LEU A 66 73.84 -40.81 -33.03
N THR A 67 73.38 -41.62 -33.99
CA THR A 67 72.32 -41.23 -34.93
C THR A 67 71.09 -42.14 -34.86
N ASN A 68 71.04 -43.09 -33.90
CA ASN A 68 69.97 -44.08 -33.75
C ASN A 68 69.67 -44.82 -35.06
N THR A 69 70.72 -45.01 -35.87
CA THR A 69 70.63 -45.63 -37.20
C THR A 69 70.86 -47.11 -37.06
N THR A 70 69.78 -47.87 -36.97
CA THR A 70 69.82 -49.34 -36.93
C THR A 70 69.49 -49.93 -38.29
N ARG A 71 69.84 -51.21 -38.49
CA ARG A 71 69.44 -51.97 -39.68
C ARG A 71 67.93 -51.90 -39.95
N ASP A 72 67.11 -51.91 -38.91
CA ASP A 72 65.64 -51.85 -39.01
C ASP A 72 65.13 -50.48 -39.49
N THR A 73 65.89 -49.41 -39.28
CA THR A 73 65.55 -48.07 -39.80
C THR A 73 66.03 -47.87 -41.24
N VAL A 74 67.19 -48.44 -41.58
CA VAL A 74 67.82 -48.27 -42.90
C VAL A 74 67.17 -49.17 -43.94
N ASP A 75 66.88 -50.43 -43.62
CA ASP A 75 66.40 -51.42 -44.57
C ASP A 75 65.05 -51.05 -45.23
N PRO A 76 64.01 -50.60 -44.50
CA PRO A 76 62.77 -50.14 -45.11
C PRO A 76 62.97 -48.91 -46.00
N ALA A 77 63.78 -47.94 -45.56
CA ALA A 77 64.04 -46.72 -46.30
C ALA A 77 64.82 -46.99 -47.60
N MET A 78 65.83 -47.86 -47.55
CA MET A 78 66.62 -48.24 -48.71
C MET A 78 65.86 -49.16 -49.67
N ARG A 79 64.98 -50.02 -49.15
CA ARG A 79 64.05 -50.83 -49.95
C ARG A 79 63.10 -49.94 -50.75
N ALA A 80 62.41 -49.01 -50.08
CA ALA A 80 61.51 -48.07 -50.74
C ALA A 80 62.23 -47.21 -51.80
N ALA A 81 63.44 -46.70 -51.49
CA ALA A 81 64.22 -45.92 -52.43
C ALA A 81 64.65 -46.73 -53.68
N SER A 82 64.96 -48.01 -53.52
CA SER A 82 65.31 -48.87 -54.66
C SER A 82 64.12 -49.27 -55.52
N GLU A 83 62.94 -49.45 -54.92
CA GLU A 83 61.70 -49.73 -55.65
C GLU A 83 61.33 -48.52 -56.52
N ASP A 84 61.49 -47.29 -56.02
CA ASP A 84 61.25 -46.05 -56.76
C ASP A 84 62.21 -45.83 -57.95
N ILE A 85 63.47 -46.26 -57.82
CA ILE A 85 64.50 -46.06 -58.87
C ILE A 85 64.50 -47.18 -59.90
N CYS A 86 64.15 -48.41 -59.50
CA CYS A 86 64.27 -49.60 -60.33
C CYS A 86 63.07 -50.54 -60.15
N GLU A 87 61.87 -50.04 -60.46
CA GLU A 87 60.59 -50.77 -60.35
C GLU A 87 60.61 -52.13 -61.05
N ASP A 88 61.25 -52.22 -62.22
CA ASP A 88 61.25 -53.43 -63.06
C ASP A 88 62.21 -54.53 -62.58
N TYR A 89 63.20 -54.20 -61.75
CA TYR A 89 64.23 -55.15 -61.30
C TYR A 89 64.74 -54.85 -59.88
N PRO A 90 63.91 -55.09 -58.84
CA PRO A 90 64.23 -54.78 -57.44
C PRO A 90 65.45 -55.55 -56.88
N ASP A 91 65.88 -56.62 -57.56
CA ASP A 91 66.99 -57.49 -57.17
C ASP A 91 68.34 -57.14 -57.86
N ILE A 92 68.40 -56.11 -58.71
CA ILE A 92 69.67 -55.70 -59.35
C ILE A 92 70.73 -55.34 -58.32
N VAL A 93 70.32 -54.70 -57.21
CA VAL A 93 71.20 -54.38 -56.09
C VAL A 93 70.80 -55.25 -54.90
N PRO A 94 71.67 -56.19 -54.47
CA PRO A 94 71.41 -57.01 -53.30
C PRO A 94 71.06 -56.16 -52.08
N ALA A 95 70.13 -56.65 -51.25
CA ALA A 95 69.69 -55.94 -50.05
C ALA A 95 70.86 -55.54 -49.13
N GLU A 96 71.86 -56.41 -49.01
CA GLU A 96 73.07 -56.14 -48.23
C GLU A 96 73.87 -54.93 -48.75
N THR A 97 73.98 -54.78 -50.06
CA THR A 97 74.69 -53.65 -50.69
C THR A 97 73.91 -52.35 -50.53
N ARG A 98 72.57 -52.39 -50.64
CA ARG A 98 71.70 -51.23 -50.39
C ARG A 98 71.78 -50.76 -48.94
N ASN A 99 71.69 -51.70 -48.00
CA ASN A 99 71.75 -51.39 -46.56
C ASN A 99 73.12 -50.85 -46.16
N LEU A 100 74.20 -51.42 -46.70
CA LEU A 100 75.54 -50.88 -46.51
C LEU A 100 75.66 -49.44 -47.05
N MET A 101 75.04 -49.13 -48.19
CA MET A 101 75.06 -47.78 -48.76
C MET A 101 74.26 -46.79 -47.90
N GLY A 102 73.08 -47.18 -47.42
CA GLY A 102 72.28 -46.36 -46.50
C GLY A 102 73.01 -46.10 -45.17
N PHE A 103 73.69 -47.13 -44.66
CA PHE A 103 74.56 -47.02 -43.50
C PHE A 103 75.73 -46.06 -43.77
N TYR A 104 76.43 -46.23 -44.89
CA TYR A 104 77.57 -45.39 -45.28
C TYR A 104 77.20 -43.91 -45.42
N VAL A 105 76.03 -43.61 -45.99
CA VAL A 105 75.55 -42.22 -46.11
C VAL A 105 75.31 -41.60 -44.73
N SER A 106 74.73 -42.36 -43.80
CA SER A 106 74.48 -41.91 -42.43
C SER A 106 75.78 -41.70 -41.66
N LEU A 107 76.71 -42.65 -41.77
CA LEU A 107 78.05 -42.56 -41.17
C LEU A 107 78.85 -41.39 -41.75
N ARG A 108 78.79 -41.15 -43.07
CA ARG A 108 79.47 -40.01 -43.69
C ARG A 108 78.94 -38.67 -43.18
N LYS A 109 77.63 -38.54 -42.99
CA LYS A 109 77.02 -37.33 -42.39
C LYS A 109 77.51 -37.13 -40.96
N LEU A 110 77.48 -38.17 -40.14
CA LEU A 110 78.01 -38.14 -38.77
C LEU A 110 79.47 -37.72 -38.74
N LEU A 111 80.31 -38.35 -39.55
CA LEU A 111 81.74 -38.06 -39.60
C LEU A 111 82.05 -36.65 -40.11
N PHE A 112 81.22 -36.13 -41.01
CA PHE A 112 81.31 -34.75 -41.46
C PHE A 112 81.08 -33.76 -40.30
N GLU A 113 80.06 -34.00 -39.47
CA GLU A 113 79.80 -33.21 -38.24
C GLU A 113 80.92 -33.36 -37.21
N CYS A 114 81.55 -34.54 -37.13
CA CYS A 114 82.73 -34.76 -36.30
C CYS A 114 83.97 -34.02 -36.83
N GLY A 115 83.98 -33.52 -38.08
CA GLY A 115 85.10 -32.80 -38.70
C GLY A 115 85.92 -33.61 -39.73
N ILE A 116 85.45 -34.78 -40.14
CA ILE A 116 86.10 -35.64 -41.14
C ILE A 116 85.33 -35.57 -42.45
N THR A 117 85.89 -34.86 -43.43
CA THR A 117 85.21 -34.59 -44.70
C THR A 117 85.49 -35.62 -45.79
N ASP A 118 86.55 -36.43 -45.62
CA ASP A 118 87.12 -37.30 -46.65
C ASP A 118 86.89 -38.79 -46.39
N PHE A 119 85.93 -39.16 -45.53
CA PHE A 119 85.59 -40.56 -45.25
C PHE A 119 85.23 -41.35 -46.53
N SER A 120 85.75 -42.58 -46.63
CA SER A 120 85.63 -43.40 -47.84
C SER A 120 85.41 -44.88 -47.52
N PHE A 121 84.97 -45.67 -48.50
CA PHE A 121 84.85 -47.12 -48.34
C PHE A 121 86.17 -47.84 -48.04
N GLN A 122 87.33 -47.23 -48.33
CA GLN A 122 88.62 -47.81 -47.95
C GLN A 122 88.76 -47.90 -46.42
N ASP A 123 88.12 -46.99 -45.68
CA ASP A 123 88.12 -47.01 -44.21
C ASP A 123 87.38 -48.20 -43.61
N LEU A 124 86.46 -48.78 -44.38
CA LEU A 124 85.67 -49.94 -43.99
C LEU A 124 86.28 -51.26 -44.48
N TYR A 125 86.83 -51.29 -45.69
CA TYR A 125 87.31 -52.53 -46.32
C TYR A 125 88.83 -52.75 -46.21
N LYS A 126 89.60 -51.66 -46.15
CA LYS A 126 91.06 -51.68 -46.04
C LYS A 126 91.52 -50.62 -45.04
N PRO A 127 91.06 -50.71 -43.78
CA PRO A 127 91.43 -49.75 -42.76
C PRO A 127 92.94 -49.68 -42.56
N THR A 128 93.47 -48.47 -42.42
CA THR A 128 94.86 -48.22 -42.05
C THR A 128 94.91 -47.64 -40.64
N HIS A 129 95.91 -48.04 -39.85
CA HIS A 129 96.09 -47.57 -38.47
C HIS A 129 96.00 -46.05 -38.34
N ASP A 130 96.81 -45.29 -39.10
CA ASP A 130 96.85 -43.82 -38.99
C ASP A 130 95.49 -43.16 -39.23
N ARG A 131 94.74 -43.67 -40.20
CA ARG A 131 93.43 -43.16 -40.59
C ARG A 131 92.36 -43.51 -39.55
N LEU A 132 92.38 -44.73 -39.00
CA LEU A 132 91.49 -45.11 -37.90
C LEU A 132 91.77 -44.34 -36.62
N VAL A 133 93.04 -44.11 -36.28
CA VAL A 133 93.42 -43.29 -35.14
C VAL A 133 92.82 -41.89 -35.28
N LYS A 134 92.98 -41.26 -36.46
CA LYS A 134 92.34 -39.96 -36.73
C LYS A 134 90.82 -40.05 -36.58
N ILE A 135 90.19 -41.03 -37.24
CA ILE A 135 88.72 -41.14 -37.26
C ILE A 135 88.15 -41.36 -35.87
N PHE A 136 88.62 -42.37 -35.14
CA PHE A 136 88.11 -42.67 -33.82
C PHE A 136 88.41 -41.57 -32.81
N SER A 137 89.55 -40.89 -32.90
CA SER A 137 89.84 -39.77 -32.00
C SER A 137 88.83 -38.63 -32.16
N TYR A 138 88.48 -38.29 -33.40
CA TYR A 138 87.49 -37.26 -33.70
C TYR A 138 86.08 -37.65 -33.23
N ILE A 139 85.67 -38.91 -33.45
CA ILE A 139 84.39 -39.43 -32.94
C ILE A 139 84.35 -39.41 -31.41
N ILE A 140 85.39 -39.91 -30.73
CA ILE A 140 85.46 -39.96 -29.27
C ILE A 140 85.41 -38.55 -28.68
N ASN A 141 86.11 -37.58 -29.28
CA ASN A 141 86.05 -36.19 -28.84
C ASN A 141 84.66 -35.59 -29.05
N PHE A 142 83.98 -35.92 -30.15
CA PHE A 142 82.59 -35.52 -30.38
C PHE A 142 81.64 -36.12 -29.33
N VAL A 143 81.78 -37.40 -29.00
CA VAL A 143 80.99 -38.08 -27.93
C VAL A 143 81.23 -37.39 -26.59
N ARG A 144 82.50 -37.15 -26.21
CA ARG A 144 82.85 -36.43 -24.96
C ARG A 144 82.25 -35.03 -24.91
N PHE A 145 82.27 -34.31 -26.03
CA PHE A 145 81.63 -33.00 -26.13
C PHE A 145 80.11 -33.11 -25.95
N ARG A 146 79.45 -34.04 -26.64
CA ARG A 146 78.01 -34.29 -26.49
C ARG A 146 77.65 -34.59 -25.04
N GLU A 147 78.39 -35.47 -24.38
CA GLU A 147 78.16 -35.83 -22.96
C GLU A 147 78.31 -34.62 -22.03
N SER A 148 79.29 -33.75 -22.29
CA SER A 148 79.45 -32.52 -21.51
C SER A 148 78.28 -31.54 -21.64
N GLN A 149 77.54 -31.59 -22.76
CA GLN A 149 76.39 -30.73 -23.02
C GLN A 149 75.05 -31.34 -22.58
N THR A 150 75.01 -32.64 -22.25
CA THR A 150 73.77 -33.35 -21.86
C THR A 150 73.05 -32.63 -20.72
N GLN A 151 73.76 -32.14 -19.70
CA GLN A 151 73.12 -31.43 -18.57
C GLN A 151 72.37 -30.17 -19.00
N VAL A 152 72.93 -29.41 -19.94
CA VAL A 152 72.30 -28.18 -20.46
C VAL A 152 71.08 -28.54 -21.31
N ILE A 153 71.20 -29.57 -22.15
CA ILE A 153 70.09 -30.06 -22.97
C ILE A 153 68.96 -30.56 -22.07
N ASP A 154 69.25 -31.36 -21.05
CA ASP A 154 68.28 -31.88 -20.10
C ASP A 154 67.58 -30.75 -19.33
N GLU A 155 68.30 -29.71 -18.93
CA GLU A 155 67.69 -28.55 -18.25
C GLU A 155 66.68 -27.84 -19.17
N HIS A 156 67.04 -27.60 -20.43
CA HIS A 156 66.14 -26.97 -21.40
C HIS A 156 64.96 -27.87 -21.77
N PHE A 157 65.20 -29.18 -21.92
CA PHE A 157 64.16 -30.16 -22.18
C PHE A 157 63.16 -30.23 -21.04
N ASN A 158 63.63 -30.31 -19.79
CA ASN A 158 62.79 -30.33 -18.60
C ASN A 158 61.97 -29.03 -18.46
N LYS A 159 62.55 -27.87 -18.78
CA LYS A 159 61.81 -26.58 -18.81
C LYS A 159 60.71 -26.59 -19.87
N ALA A 160 61.00 -27.11 -21.07
CA ALA A 160 60.01 -27.22 -22.14
C ALA A 160 58.87 -28.16 -21.74
N GLU A 161 59.18 -29.33 -21.17
CA GLU A 161 58.16 -30.30 -20.74
C GLU A 161 57.31 -29.75 -19.58
N THR A 162 57.93 -29.11 -18.60
CA THR A 162 57.21 -28.45 -17.49
C THR A 162 56.26 -27.37 -18.01
N THR A 163 56.72 -26.59 -18.99
CA THR A 163 55.88 -25.54 -19.61
C THR A 163 54.71 -26.15 -20.37
N LYS A 164 54.95 -27.23 -21.13
CA LYS A 164 53.89 -27.96 -21.84
C LYS A 164 52.83 -28.50 -20.88
N VAL A 165 53.24 -29.18 -19.80
CA VAL A 165 52.32 -29.67 -18.76
C VAL A 165 51.54 -28.51 -18.13
N ARG A 166 52.19 -27.36 -17.91
CA ARG A 166 51.50 -26.17 -17.39
C ARG A 166 50.45 -25.62 -18.36
N ILE A 167 50.73 -25.62 -19.65
CA ILE A 167 49.78 -25.21 -20.68
C ILE A 167 48.58 -26.17 -20.71
N GLU A 168 48.83 -27.48 -20.71
CA GLU A 168 47.78 -28.50 -20.72
C GLU A 168 46.85 -28.38 -19.49
N THR A 169 47.43 -28.22 -18.29
CA THR A 169 46.64 -28.02 -17.06
C THR A 169 45.79 -26.75 -17.11
N LEU A 170 46.37 -25.61 -17.51
CA LEU A 170 45.61 -24.35 -17.66
C LEU A 170 44.51 -24.45 -18.71
N TYR A 171 44.75 -25.16 -19.80
CA TYR A 171 43.74 -25.38 -20.83
C TYR A 171 42.56 -26.20 -20.30
N MET A 172 42.84 -27.28 -19.57
CA MET A 172 41.81 -28.08 -18.91
C MET A 172 41.01 -27.27 -17.87
N GLU A 173 41.68 -26.51 -17.02
CA GLU A 173 41.04 -25.65 -16.01
C GLU A 173 40.14 -24.59 -16.67
N ASN A 174 40.60 -23.98 -17.77
CA ASN A 174 39.81 -22.99 -18.49
C ASN A 174 38.55 -23.61 -19.11
N GLN A 175 38.69 -24.80 -19.73
CA GLN A 175 37.56 -25.53 -20.29
C GLN A 175 36.52 -25.91 -19.21
N GLU A 176 36.98 -26.34 -18.03
CA GLU A 176 36.10 -26.62 -16.89
C GLU A 176 35.37 -25.36 -16.41
N MET A 177 36.09 -24.24 -16.28
CA MET A 177 35.53 -22.96 -15.88
C MET A 177 34.49 -22.44 -16.89
N GLU A 178 34.75 -22.56 -18.18
CA GLU A 178 33.79 -22.22 -19.24
C GLU A 178 32.51 -23.07 -19.13
N SER A 179 32.65 -24.39 -18.91
CA SER A 179 31.50 -25.29 -18.71
C SER A 179 30.66 -24.86 -17.49
N ARG A 180 31.31 -24.60 -16.35
CA ARG A 180 30.63 -24.12 -15.13
C ARG A 180 29.93 -22.78 -15.36
N LEU A 181 30.56 -21.87 -16.11
CA LEU A 181 30.00 -20.56 -16.42
C LEU A 181 28.74 -20.69 -17.29
N ASP A 182 28.75 -21.60 -18.26
CA ASP A 182 27.59 -21.88 -19.09
C ASP A 182 26.44 -22.55 -18.31
N GLU A 183 26.74 -23.46 -17.40
CA GLU A 183 25.75 -24.01 -16.47
C GLU A 183 25.11 -22.92 -15.60
N LEU A 184 25.93 -22.03 -15.02
CA LEU A 184 25.43 -20.89 -14.23
C LEU A 184 24.57 -19.95 -15.07
N LYS A 185 24.94 -19.67 -16.32
CA LYS A 185 24.12 -18.88 -17.25
C LYS A 185 22.78 -19.55 -17.54
N ARG A 186 22.76 -20.86 -17.78
CA ARG A 186 21.51 -21.62 -18.01
C ARG A 186 20.62 -21.58 -16.76
N ASN A 187 21.20 -21.82 -15.59
CA ASN A 187 20.48 -21.74 -14.31
C ASN A 187 19.94 -20.34 -14.04
N ARG A 188 20.71 -19.29 -14.33
CA ARG A 188 20.26 -17.90 -14.19
C ARG A 188 19.07 -17.60 -15.09
N LYS A 189 19.12 -17.99 -16.37
CA LYS A 189 17.99 -17.83 -17.31
C LYS A 189 16.74 -18.57 -16.84
N ALA A 190 16.88 -19.81 -16.39
CA ALA A 190 15.75 -20.58 -15.84
C ALA A 190 15.15 -19.90 -14.59
N MET A 191 16.00 -19.40 -13.70
CA MET A 191 15.56 -18.69 -12.50
C MET A 191 14.91 -17.34 -12.81
N GLU A 192 15.42 -16.59 -13.79
CA GLU A 192 14.83 -15.32 -14.26
C GLU A 192 13.37 -15.51 -14.72
N VAL A 193 13.07 -16.62 -15.43
CA VAL A 193 11.69 -16.96 -15.82
C VAL A 193 10.81 -17.19 -14.60
N HIS A 194 11.26 -17.98 -13.62
CA HIS A 194 10.50 -18.21 -12.40
C HIS A 194 10.30 -16.94 -11.56
N ILE A 195 11.32 -16.07 -11.51
CA ILE A 195 11.21 -14.77 -10.83
C ILE A 195 10.18 -13.90 -11.54
N ALA A 196 10.21 -13.80 -12.88
CA ALA A 196 9.26 -13.02 -13.65
C ALA A 196 7.81 -13.50 -13.43
N GLU A 197 7.57 -14.81 -13.42
CA GLU A 197 6.25 -15.37 -13.09
C GLU A 197 5.79 -15.02 -11.67
N LYS A 198 6.68 -15.13 -10.68
CA LYS A 198 6.37 -14.78 -9.29
C LYS A 198 6.08 -13.29 -9.14
N VAL A 199 6.83 -12.42 -9.82
CA VAL A 199 6.59 -10.96 -9.86
C VAL A 199 5.21 -10.67 -10.46
N LYS A 200 4.88 -11.28 -11.61
CA LYS A 200 3.57 -11.11 -12.26
C LYS A 200 2.41 -11.56 -11.36
N ARG A 201 2.53 -12.72 -10.69
CA ARG A 201 1.54 -13.17 -9.70
C ARG A 201 1.43 -12.20 -8.52
N ASN A 202 2.55 -11.66 -8.04
CA ASN A 202 2.54 -10.70 -6.93
C ASN A 202 1.83 -9.39 -7.31
N GLU A 203 2.06 -8.88 -8.51
CA GLU A 203 1.36 -7.70 -9.04
C GLU A 203 -0.14 -7.94 -9.20
N GLU A 204 -0.54 -9.12 -9.69
CA GLU A 204 -1.95 -9.50 -9.79
C GLU A 204 -2.61 -9.59 -8.42
N LEU A 205 -1.95 -10.21 -7.44
CA LEU A 205 -2.42 -10.28 -6.06
C LEU A 205 -2.54 -8.89 -5.43
N LYS A 206 -1.55 -8.00 -5.63
CA LYS A 206 -1.62 -6.61 -5.17
C LYS A 206 -2.82 -5.87 -5.75
N ARG A 207 -3.11 -6.06 -7.05
CA ARG A 207 -4.27 -5.47 -7.71
C ARG A 207 -5.58 -5.96 -7.10
N ARG A 208 -5.74 -7.29 -6.95
CA ARG A 208 -6.92 -7.90 -6.31
C ARG A 208 -7.09 -7.44 -4.87
N LEU A 209 -6.01 -7.30 -4.12
CA LEU A 209 -6.05 -6.81 -2.73
C LEU A 209 -6.54 -5.36 -2.69
N LEU A 210 -6.10 -4.52 -3.63
CA LEU A 210 -6.54 -3.13 -3.74
C LEU A 210 -8.01 -3.03 -4.15
N GLU A 211 -8.48 -3.86 -5.10
CA GLU A 211 -9.89 -3.96 -5.48
C GLU A 211 -10.78 -4.43 -4.32
N LEU A 212 -10.34 -5.46 -3.57
CA LEU A 212 -11.01 -5.97 -2.38
C LEU A 212 -11.06 -4.92 -1.28
N ARG A 213 -9.99 -4.15 -1.07
CA ARG A 213 -10.00 -3.04 -0.11
C ARG A 213 -11.01 -1.98 -0.50
N GLN A 214 -11.06 -1.59 -1.77
CA GLN A 214 -12.06 -0.64 -2.26
C GLN A 214 -13.49 -1.17 -2.11
N SER A 215 -13.72 -2.47 -2.36
CA SER A 215 -15.04 -3.08 -2.19
C SER A 215 -15.43 -3.15 -0.71
N GLN A 216 -14.48 -3.46 0.17
CA GLN A 216 -14.65 -3.41 1.62
C GLN A 216 -15.01 -1.99 2.10
N ASP A 217 -14.30 -0.96 1.64
CA ASP A 217 -14.60 0.43 1.98
C ASP A 217 -16.00 0.86 1.49
N ARG A 218 -16.40 0.44 0.29
CA ARG A 218 -17.76 0.67 -0.23
C ARG A 218 -18.82 -0.04 0.62
N MET A 219 -18.57 -1.29 0.99
CA MET A 219 -19.45 -2.08 1.86
C MET A 219 -19.57 -1.45 3.25
N ALA A 220 -18.45 -1.00 3.83
CA ALA A 220 -18.43 -0.33 5.13
C ALA A 220 -19.27 0.96 5.11
N ARG A 221 -19.10 1.82 4.10
CA ARG A 221 -19.93 3.03 3.93
C ARG A 221 -21.41 2.71 3.77
N ARG A 222 -21.75 1.66 3.00
CA ARG A 222 -23.14 1.20 2.86
C ARG A 222 -23.69 0.70 4.19
N PHE A 223 -22.91 -0.07 4.93
CA PHE A 223 -23.28 -0.60 6.23
C PHE A 223 -23.51 0.51 7.26
N GLU A 224 -22.63 1.52 7.32
CA GLU A 224 -22.81 2.71 8.15
C GLU A 224 -24.09 3.48 7.77
N GLY A 225 -24.33 3.69 6.47
CA GLY A 225 -25.54 4.34 5.97
C GLY A 225 -26.82 3.57 6.33
N LEU A 226 -26.81 2.23 6.19
CA LEU A 226 -27.93 1.38 6.60
C LEU A 226 -28.13 1.38 8.11
N THR A 227 -27.04 1.40 8.89
CA THR A 227 -27.11 1.48 10.35
C THR A 227 -27.71 2.81 10.80
N LYS A 228 -27.35 3.92 10.15
CA LYS A 228 -27.94 5.24 10.40
C LYS A 228 -29.43 5.25 10.07
N LYS A 229 -29.81 4.77 8.87
CA LYS A 229 -31.23 4.64 8.48
C LYS A 229 -32.01 3.73 9.42
N LYS A 230 -31.42 2.62 9.87
CA LYS A 230 -32.02 1.75 10.87
C LYS A 230 -32.31 2.52 12.16
N LYS A 231 -31.34 3.28 12.68
CA LYS A 231 -31.50 4.11 13.88
C LYS A 231 -32.59 5.18 13.71
N GLU A 232 -32.62 5.85 12.56
CA GLU A 232 -33.66 6.83 12.22
C GLU A 232 -35.04 6.18 12.19
N MET A 233 -35.19 5.05 11.48
CA MET A 233 -36.45 4.32 11.41
C MET A 233 -36.89 3.77 12.77
N THR A 234 -35.97 3.30 13.61
CA THR A 234 -36.32 2.86 14.97
C THR A 234 -36.79 4.03 15.84
N ALA A 235 -36.15 5.20 15.73
CA ALA A 235 -36.59 6.40 16.46
C ALA A 235 -37.97 6.88 15.99
N ILE A 236 -38.22 6.88 14.67
CA ILE A 236 -39.55 7.19 14.12
C ILE A 236 -40.59 6.17 14.59
N LEU A 237 -40.23 4.89 14.61
CA LEU A 237 -41.12 3.84 15.10
C LEU A 237 -41.45 4.05 16.57
N GLU A 238 -40.45 4.33 17.42
CA GLU A 238 -40.62 4.64 18.84
C GLU A 238 -41.53 5.87 19.04
N GLU A 239 -41.28 6.96 18.32
CA GLU A 239 -42.12 8.17 18.34
C GLU A 239 -43.56 7.88 17.92
N LYS A 240 -43.77 7.15 16.82
CA LYS A 240 -45.11 6.77 16.35
C LYS A 240 -45.80 5.83 17.32
N THR A 241 -45.08 4.90 17.94
CA THR A 241 -45.65 4.02 18.96
C THR A 241 -46.07 4.81 20.21
N ALA A 242 -45.24 5.76 20.67
CA ALA A 242 -45.58 6.65 21.78
C ALA A 242 -46.83 7.49 21.46
N ALA A 243 -46.86 8.15 20.29
CA ALA A 243 -48.02 8.92 19.84
C ALA A 243 -49.29 8.05 19.71
N THR A 244 -49.16 6.81 19.25
CA THR A 244 -50.29 5.87 19.17
C THR A 244 -50.81 5.49 20.56
N ILE A 245 -49.90 5.30 21.54
CA ILE A 245 -50.27 5.03 22.93
C ILE A 245 -50.98 6.24 23.53
N GLU A 246 -50.47 7.46 23.33
CA GLU A 246 -51.09 8.70 23.78
C GLU A 246 -52.48 8.89 23.17
N LEU A 247 -52.61 8.76 21.84
CA LEU A 247 -53.91 8.85 21.16
C LEU A 247 -54.89 7.77 21.62
N ARG A 248 -54.43 6.55 21.90
CA ARG A 248 -55.27 5.51 22.51
C ARG A 248 -55.72 5.90 23.91
N GLN A 249 -54.85 6.47 24.72
CA GLN A 249 -55.21 6.95 26.06
C GLN A 249 -56.22 8.11 25.97
N GLU A 250 -56.01 9.08 25.09
CA GLU A 250 -56.99 10.15 24.84
C GLU A 250 -58.32 9.61 24.32
N SER A 251 -58.29 8.70 23.35
CA SER A 251 -59.49 8.02 22.87
C SER A 251 -60.21 7.28 23.99
N SER A 252 -59.50 6.63 24.91
CA SER A 252 -60.09 5.96 26.08
C SER A 252 -60.69 6.93 27.09
N LYS A 253 -60.09 8.13 27.25
CA LYS A 253 -60.65 9.21 28.07
C LYS A 253 -61.91 9.81 27.43
N LEU A 254 -61.94 9.93 26.11
CA LEU A 254 -63.06 10.48 25.35
C LEU A 254 -64.23 9.49 25.16
N GLN A 255 -63.94 8.18 25.18
CA GLN A 255 -64.94 7.12 25.03
C GLN A 255 -66.16 7.26 25.96
N PRO A 256 -66.02 7.50 27.28
CA PRO A 256 -67.17 7.70 28.16
C PRO A 256 -68.02 8.92 27.79
N TYR A 257 -67.44 9.99 27.21
CA TYR A 257 -68.19 11.18 26.78
C TYR A 257 -68.99 10.95 25.50
N VAL A 258 -68.49 10.14 24.57
CA VAL A 258 -69.26 9.72 23.38
C VAL A 258 -70.38 8.74 23.76
N SER A 259 -70.19 7.96 24.84
CA SER A 259 -71.21 7.03 25.35
C SER A 259 -72.32 7.69 26.20
N GLN A 260 -72.21 8.99 26.53
CA GLN A 260 -73.35 9.77 27.03
C GLN A 260 -74.31 10.03 25.86
N SER A 261 -75.16 9.03 25.66
CA SER A 261 -76.10 8.82 24.57
C SER A 261 -76.83 10.06 24.06
N PRO A 262 -77.06 10.19 22.73
CA PRO A 262 -78.05 11.09 22.14
C PRO A 262 -79.43 11.03 22.83
N ALA A 263 -79.78 9.89 23.44
CA ALA A 263 -81.01 9.73 24.21
C ALA A 263 -81.02 10.59 25.50
N ALA A 264 -79.88 10.79 26.15
CA ALA A 264 -79.78 11.67 27.33
C ALA A 264 -79.94 13.15 26.95
N LEU A 265 -79.38 13.55 25.80
CA LEU A 265 -79.57 14.88 25.23
C LEU A 265 -81.00 15.12 24.73
N GLN A 266 -81.66 14.10 24.17
CA GLN A 266 -83.04 14.19 23.72
C GLN A 266 -84.02 14.27 24.90
N ALA A 267 -83.75 13.54 25.99
CA ALA A 267 -84.52 13.60 27.23
C ALA A 267 -84.45 15.00 27.87
N SER A 268 -83.26 15.59 28.00
CA SER A 268 -83.11 16.93 28.56
C SER A 268 -83.76 18.01 27.69
N LEU A 269 -83.73 17.86 26.36
CA LEU A 269 -84.41 18.77 25.43
C LEU A 269 -85.94 18.69 25.56
N THR A 270 -86.50 17.48 25.71
CA THR A 270 -87.94 17.31 25.97
C THR A 270 -88.37 17.88 27.32
N GLU A 271 -87.53 17.75 28.35
CA GLU A 271 -87.81 18.27 29.69
C GLU A 271 -87.77 19.81 29.71
N LEU A 272 -86.78 20.42 29.06
CA LEU A 272 -86.71 21.88 28.87
C LEU A 272 -87.87 22.42 28.04
N SER A 273 -88.30 21.70 27.00
CA SER A 273 -89.48 22.09 26.21
C SER A 273 -90.77 22.05 27.03
N ASN A 274 -90.91 21.06 27.91
CA ASN A 274 -92.07 20.95 28.79
C ASN A 274 -92.08 22.05 29.86
N ALA A 275 -90.92 22.36 30.45
CA ALA A 275 -90.76 23.47 31.40
C ALA A 275 -91.11 24.83 30.75
N LEU A 276 -90.64 25.08 29.52
CA LEU A 276 -90.94 26.32 28.79
C LEU A 276 -92.45 26.52 28.54
N ASN A 277 -93.17 25.44 28.22
CA ASN A 277 -94.62 25.51 28.01
C ASN A 277 -95.38 25.71 29.32
N ALA A 278 -94.92 25.11 30.42
CA ALA A 278 -95.48 25.35 31.75
C ALA A 278 -95.30 26.81 32.17
N ASP A 279 -94.11 27.38 32.00
CA ASP A 279 -93.82 28.77 32.34
C ASP A 279 -94.66 29.76 31.51
N LYS A 280 -94.83 29.51 30.20
CA LYS A 280 -95.73 30.32 29.36
C LYS A 280 -97.17 30.32 29.89
N SER A 281 -97.69 29.16 30.31
CA SER A 281 -99.03 29.07 30.87
C SER A 281 -99.17 29.81 32.21
N GLN A 282 -98.11 29.84 33.02
CA GLN A 282 -98.09 30.62 34.27
C GLN A 282 -98.05 32.13 33.99
N ILE A 283 -97.29 32.57 32.98
CA ILE A 283 -97.22 33.99 32.59
C ILE A 283 -98.60 34.48 32.13
N ASP A 284 -99.32 33.71 31.31
CA ASP A 284 -100.68 34.06 30.87
C ASP A 284 -101.66 34.16 32.05
N ALA A 285 -101.51 33.29 33.06
CA ALA A 285 -102.32 33.35 34.28
C ALA A 285 -102.00 34.60 35.13
N PHE A 286 -100.73 34.97 35.23
CA PHE A 286 -100.33 36.19 35.94
C PHE A 286 -100.77 37.47 35.21
N ASP A 287 -100.75 37.52 33.87
CA ASP A 287 -101.22 38.70 33.12
C ASP A 287 -102.73 38.92 33.29
N ARG A 288 -103.53 37.84 33.29
CA ARG A 288 -104.97 37.91 33.60
C ARG A 288 -105.22 38.44 35.01
N ARG A 289 -104.43 37.99 35.99
CA ARG A 289 -104.55 38.44 37.38
C ARG A 289 -104.13 39.91 37.56
N ALA A 290 -103.08 40.35 36.87
CA ALA A 290 -102.64 41.74 36.87
C ALA A 290 -103.72 42.69 36.32
N ARG A 291 -104.37 42.32 35.20
CA ARG A 291 -105.47 43.09 34.63
C ARG A 291 -106.67 43.22 35.59
N ALA A 292 -107.03 42.14 36.28
CA ALA A 292 -108.12 42.17 37.27
C ALA A 292 -107.79 43.06 38.49
N LEU A 293 -106.54 43.03 38.97
CA LEU A 293 -106.06 43.90 40.05
C LEU A 293 -106.01 45.38 39.64
N GLN A 294 -105.70 45.68 38.37
CA GLN A 294 -105.74 47.06 37.86
C GLN A 294 -107.17 47.61 37.89
N THR A 295 -108.16 46.86 37.40
CA THR A 295 -109.57 47.28 37.48
C THR A 295 -110.02 47.51 38.92
N SER A 296 -109.57 46.69 39.87
CA SER A 296 -109.86 46.90 41.30
C SER A 296 -109.20 48.17 41.85
N THR A 297 -107.98 48.50 41.43
CA THR A 297 -107.26 49.70 41.88
C THR A 297 -107.94 50.96 41.37
N ASP A 298 -108.42 50.95 40.12
CA ASP A 298 -109.17 52.06 39.53
C ASP A 298 -110.50 52.29 40.28
N THR A 299 -111.17 51.23 40.74
CA THR A 299 -112.37 51.38 41.59
C THR A 299 -112.06 51.94 42.98
N PHE A 300 -110.94 51.56 43.60
CA PHE A 300 -110.53 52.11 44.90
C PHE A 300 -110.13 53.59 44.82
N THR A 301 -109.58 54.05 43.68
CA THR A 301 -109.22 55.46 43.51
C THR A 301 -110.44 56.37 43.41
N VAL A 302 -111.53 55.92 42.77
CA VAL A 302 -112.81 56.64 42.74
C VAL A 302 -113.41 56.74 44.14
N VAL A 303 -113.48 55.63 44.89
CA VAL A 303 -114.00 55.62 46.26
C VAL A 303 -113.14 56.49 47.20
N TYR A 304 -111.82 56.48 47.03
CA TYR A 304 -110.92 57.35 47.80
C TYR A 304 -111.20 58.83 47.56
N ALA A 305 -111.45 59.24 46.31
CA ALA A 305 -111.81 60.61 45.98
C ALA A 305 -113.13 61.05 46.64
N ASP A 306 -114.14 60.17 46.66
CA ASP A 306 -115.43 60.43 47.31
C ASP A 306 -115.29 60.59 48.83
N VAL A 307 -114.48 59.76 49.49
CA VAL A 307 -114.22 59.85 50.94
C VAL A 307 -113.48 61.15 51.30
N VAL A 308 -112.51 61.57 50.48
CA VAL A 308 -111.81 62.86 50.66
C VAL A 308 -112.77 64.05 50.49
N SER A 309 -113.74 63.94 49.59
CA SER A 309 -114.77 64.98 49.42
C SER A 309 -115.72 65.05 50.62
N CYS A 310 -116.15 63.90 51.15
CA CYS A 310 -117.00 63.82 52.33
C CYS A 310 -116.31 64.34 53.60
N THR A 311 -115.01 64.09 53.76
CA THR A 311 -114.24 64.60 54.91
C THR A 311 -114.10 66.13 54.87
N LYS A 312 -113.87 66.73 53.69
CA LYS A 312 -113.85 68.20 53.54
C LYS A 312 -115.20 68.84 53.90
N LEU A 313 -116.31 68.25 53.45
CA LEU A 313 -117.66 68.72 53.80
C LEU A 313 -117.93 68.64 55.31
N LEU A 314 -117.44 67.59 55.99
CA LEU A 314 -117.57 67.46 57.44
C LEU A 314 -116.73 68.49 58.20
N ASP A 315 -115.51 68.78 57.73
CA ASP A 315 -114.66 69.83 58.32
C ASP A 315 -115.31 71.21 58.18
N GLU A 316 -115.87 71.55 57.01
CA GLU A 316 -116.59 72.81 56.78
C GLU A 316 -117.82 72.96 57.69
N ILE A 317 -118.59 71.89 57.89
CA ILE A 317 -119.74 71.88 58.82
C ILE A 317 -119.27 72.07 60.27
N SER A 318 -118.17 71.43 60.68
CA SER A 318 -117.62 71.55 62.03
C SER A 318 -117.18 72.98 62.35
N ILE A 319 -116.62 73.69 61.36
CA ILE A 319 -116.16 75.08 61.50
C ILE A 319 -117.36 76.03 61.64
N GLU A 320 -118.45 75.81 60.90
CA GLU A 320 -119.66 76.65 61.04
C GLU A 320 -120.39 76.40 62.36
N LEU A 321 -120.46 75.16 62.84
CA LEU A 321 -121.00 74.84 64.16
C LEU A 321 -120.26 75.56 65.30
N ALA A 322 -118.92 75.61 65.23
CA ALA A 322 -118.12 76.32 66.23
C ALA A 322 -118.36 77.84 66.23
N LYS A 323 -118.60 78.45 65.05
CA LYS A 323 -118.95 79.87 64.95
C LYS A 323 -120.35 80.16 65.50
N GLU A 324 -121.30 79.26 65.28
CA GLU A 324 -122.66 79.39 65.81
C GLU A 324 -122.69 79.33 67.34
N GLU A 325 -121.94 78.42 67.96
CA GLU A 325 -121.81 78.34 69.42
C GLU A 325 -121.21 79.64 70.02
N ASP A 326 -120.18 80.20 69.39
CA ASP A 326 -119.54 81.44 69.85
C ASP A 326 -120.47 82.66 69.74
N GLU A 327 -121.30 82.75 68.69
CA GLU A 327 -122.32 83.81 68.57
C GLU A 327 -123.45 83.64 69.59
N ASN A 328 -123.89 82.40 69.87
CA ASN A 328 -124.88 82.13 70.91
C ASN A 328 -124.39 82.55 72.32
N ILE A 329 -123.11 82.33 72.63
CA ILE A 329 -122.51 82.76 73.90
C ILE A 329 -122.48 84.30 74.02
N LYS A 330 -122.23 85.02 72.92
CA LYS A 330 -122.24 86.49 72.92
C LYS A 330 -123.65 87.06 73.12
N VAL A 331 -124.66 86.45 72.49
CA VAL A 331 -126.07 86.86 72.64
C VAL A 331 -126.55 86.66 74.08
N ALA A 332 -126.21 85.54 74.72
CA ALA A 332 -126.54 85.28 76.12
C ALA A 332 -125.95 86.36 77.06
N ARG A 333 -124.69 86.74 76.87
CA ARG A 333 -124.03 87.80 77.67
C ARG A 333 -124.65 89.18 77.49
N GLN A 334 -125.17 89.50 76.30
CA GLN A 334 -125.84 90.78 76.05
C GLN A 334 -127.24 90.85 76.69
N GLN A 335 -127.95 89.72 76.81
CA GLN A 335 -129.23 89.67 77.51
C GLN A 335 -129.10 89.87 79.03
N ASP A 336 -128.09 89.26 79.67
CA ASP A 336 -127.86 89.41 81.11
C ASP A 336 -127.48 90.86 81.49
N ALA A 337 -126.67 91.53 80.66
CA ALA A 337 -126.27 92.92 80.88
C ALA A 337 -127.45 93.92 80.77
N LEU A 338 -128.49 93.60 79.99
CA LEU A 338 -129.71 94.41 79.88
C LEU A 338 -130.66 94.18 81.07
N GLY A 339 -130.66 92.98 81.66
CA GLY A 339 -131.41 92.64 82.86
C GLY A 339 -130.97 93.46 84.09
N GLU A 340 -129.66 93.59 84.31
CA GLU A 340 -129.12 94.35 85.45
C GLU A 340 -129.37 95.86 85.34
N ARG A 341 -129.31 96.44 84.13
CA ARG A 341 -129.60 97.87 83.93
C ARG A 341 -131.07 98.24 84.20
N THR A 342 -132.00 97.30 83.97
CA THR A 342 -133.44 97.54 84.21
C THR A 342 -133.78 97.52 85.70
N ASN A 343 -133.08 96.71 86.50
CA ASN A 343 -133.28 96.68 87.95
C ASN A 343 -132.72 97.91 88.67
N ASN A 344 -131.62 98.49 88.16
CA ASN A 344 -131.07 99.74 88.73
C ASN A 344 -131.98 100.96 88.51
N VAL A 345 -132.83 100.97 87.48
CA VAL A 345 -133.82 102.05 87.28
C VAL A 345 -134.96 101.95 88.30
N ARG A 346 -135.29 100.74 88.79
CA ARG A 346 -136.32 100.51 89.83
C ARG A 346 -135.92 100.94 91.25
N GLU A 347 -134.64 101.16 91.52
CA GLU A 347 -134.15 101.57 92.85
C GLU A 347 -134.10 103.09 93.04
N VAL A 348 -133.90 103.86 91.97
CA VAL A 348 -133.73 105.33 92.07
C VAL A 348 -135.06 106.08 92.30
N GLU A 349 -136.21 105.52 91.87
CA GLU A 349 -137.52 106.18 92.08
C GLU A 349 -138.12 105.97 93.48
N ARG A 350 -137.53 105.13 94.33
CA ARG A 350 -138.13 104.73 95.62
C ARG A 350 -137.74 105.58 96.84
N THR A 351 -136.88 106.60 96.70
CA THR A 351 -136.39 107.38 97.85
C THR A 351 -136.27 108.89 97.61
N ARG A 352 -137.39 109.63 97.74
CA ARG A 352 -137.44 110.94 98.44
C ARG A 352 -138.87 111.52 98.57
N PRO A 353 -139.37 111.76 99.80
CA PRO A 353 -140.50 112.63 100.07
C PRO A 353 -140.10 113.97 100.74
N TYR A 354 -140.82 115.04 100.35
CA TYR A 354 -140.98 116.38 100.97
C TYR A 354 -139.77 117.29 101.19
N TYR A 355 -139.64 118.33 100.34
CA TYR A 355 -139.65 119.78 100.66
C TYR A 355 -139.59 120.54 99.31
N ILE A 356 -140.75 120.98 98.80
CA ILE A 356 -141.22 122.38 98.70
C ILE A 356 -140.38 123.28 97.77
N GLY A 357 -141.06 123.78 96.73
CA GLY A 357 -141.12 125.23 96.53
C GLY A 357 -140.36 125.83 95.34
N ASN A 358 -141.15 126.48 94.48
CA ASN A 358 -140.84 127.68 93.70
C ASN A 358 -139.96 127.56 92.44
N TYR A 359 -140.65 127.67 91.28
CA TYR A 359 -140.52 128.68 90.21
C TYR A 359 -139.13 129.04 89.64
N PRO A 360 -139.02 129.68 88.45
CA PRO A 360 -139.95 129.85 87.32
C PRO A 360 -139.23 129.61 85.96
N ASN A 361 -139.91 129.93 84.84
CA ASN A 361 -139.38 130.47 83.56
C ASN A 361 -138.09 129.83 82.99
N GLY A 362 -138.11 129.21 81.81
CA GLY A 362 -138.60 129.79 80.57
C GLY A 362 -137.39 130.22 79.73
N LEU A 363 -137.52 130.06 78.40
CA LEU A 363 -136.63 130.65 77.38
C LEU A 363 -135.19 130.09 77.43
N SER A 364 -134.41 129.99 76.37
CA SER A 364 -134.41 130.52 75.01
C SER A 364 -133.11 129.89 74.45
N GLU A 365 -133.11 129.33 73.26
CA GLU A 365 -132.64 130.03 72.06
C GLU A 365 -131.38 129.37 71.51
N GLN A 366 -131.35 129.38 70.18
CA GLN A 366 -130.19 129.56 69.32
C GLN A 366 -129.20 128.39 69.16
N LYS A 367 -129.22 127.89 67.90
CA LYS A 367 -128.09 127.75 66.95
C LYS A 367 -126.83 127.07 67.50
N ASN A 368 -126.37 125.94 66.95
CA ASN A 368 -126.23 125.57 65.54
C ASN A 368 -126.59 124.10 65.29
#